data_AF-A0A094HKV8-F1
#
_entry.id   AF-A0A094HKV8-F1
#
_cell.length_a   1.000
_cell.length_b   1.000
_cell.length_c   1.000
_cell.angle_alpha   90.00
_cell.angle_beta   90.00
_cell.angle_gamma   90.00
#
_symmetry.space_group_name_H-M   'P 1'
#
loop_
_entity.id
_entity.type
_entity.pdbx_description
1 polymer ?
#
loop_
_entity_poly.entity_id
_entity_poly.type
_entity_poly.pdbx_seq_one_letter_code
_entity_poly.pdbx_strand_id
1 'polypeptide(L)'
;MATIVWGDPFWNGKRKGYLGGLCGAGVALCLVFLANMSYIYGSLYRSGHRVKALNVLAVDYDGGVIGQSLSAAYSGMESDQFPSLFFRDEGTYPTAQDVQNAVCRGDYWAAIFVHRGASDRLSAALNGGSEAKTYEANNTITYVYNAARYAPVALGNIEGSLETLIGAAGSAYHSINASYAIKHVNVDDPMAVLTFASPIRSSSINLVPTPQGTKVLYNTVTIVLPMLQQFFFLMALNGISSSYGIYGRLHSTRIGFMRLVLSLVYTFISSLTVAGYIWAFREDWGLSGAQFVLTWMVFWLYMHVNFVVVDAITAFVPLQYISFAILTWVIINVTSTIYPFELSPGFYRVGYALPAHEVYDLLVQVWSNGCNNNAYRALPILFGWEVIGIVSATVGMFHRNSQARKEIHELEKFDTGASNGLHSSPQEGSEEAKELIRIETRGGGPSLPMPFSP
;
A
#
# COMPACT_ATOMS: atom_id res chain seq x y z
N MET A 1 0.61 -24.93 -41.54
CA MET A 1 0.85 -25.27 -40.12
C MET A 1 -0.44 -25.56 -39.36
N ALA A 2 -1.46 -24.67 -39.34
CA ALA A 2 -2.73 -24.95 -38.64
C ALA A 2 -3.46 -26.22 -39.15
N THR A 3 -3.46 -26.48 -40.45
CA THR A 3 -4.08 -27.68 -41.03
C THR A 3 -3.40 -29.01 -40.64
N ILE A 4 -2.12 -28.99 -40.29
CA ILE A 4 -1.37 -30.19 -39.88
C ILE A 4 -1.63 -30.53 -38.42
N VAL A 5 -1.73 -29.52 -37.55
CA VAL A 5 -1.95 -29.71 -36.10
C VAL A 5 -3.40 -30.10 -35.79
N TRP A 6 -4.36 -29.47 -36.44
CA TRP A 6 -5.78 -29.74 -36.20
C TRP A 6 -6.27 -31.00 -36.93
N GLY A 7 -5.59 -31.47 -37.96
CA GLY A 7 -5.97 -32.65 -38.75
C GLY A 7 -5.81 -34.00 -38.06
N ASP A 8 -5.16 -34.05 -36.89
CA ASP A 8 -4.97 -35.27 -36.12
C ASP A 8 -6.32 -35.88 -35.65
N PRO A 9 -6.52 -37.21 -35.76
CA PRO A 9 -7.73 -37.88 -35.27
C PRO A 9 -8.08 -37.59 -33.81
N PHE A 10 -7.09 -37.29 -32.96
CA PHE A 10 -7.27 -36.88 -31.56
C PHE A 10 -8.29 -35.76 -31.41
N TRP A 11 -8.31 -34.82 -32.36
CA TRP A 11 -9.15 -33.63 -32.29
C TRP A 11 -10.60 -33.87 -32.70
N ASN A 12 -10.94 -35.02 -33.30
CA ASN A 12 -12.31 -35.31 -33.75
C ASN A 12 -13.29 -35.24 -32.57
N GLY A 13 -14.32 -34.41 -32.70
CA GLY A 13 -15.30 -34.14 -31.62
C GLY A 13 -14.82 -33.21 -30.49
N LYS A 14 -13.51 -32.97 -30.33
CA LYS A 14 -12.94 -32.18 -29.22
C LYS A 14 -12.64 -30.71 -29.55
N ARG A 15 -12.46 -30.36 -30.84
CA ARG A 15 -12.04 -29.00 -31.28
C ARG A 15 -12.92 -27.88 -30.76
N LYS A 16 -14.25 -28.02 -30.89
CA LYS A 16 -15.21 -26.99 -30.49
C LYS A 16 -15.19 -26.76 -28.98
N GLY A 17 -15.10 -27.84 -28.18
CA GLY A 17 -15.00 -27.76 -26.73
C GLY A 17 -13.69 -27.11 -26.26
N TYR A 18 -12.56 -27.51 -26.84
CA TYR A 18 -11.26 -26.93 -26.53
C TYR A 18 -11.18 -25.44 -26.89
N LEU A 19 -11.58 -25.07 -28.12
CA LEU A 19 -11.60 -23.67 -28.55
C LEU A 19 -12.60 -22.84 -27.74
N GLY A 20 -13.78 -23.38 -27.47
CA GLY A 20 -14.78 -22.74 -26.62
C GLY A 20 -14.28 -22.48 -25.21
N GLY A 21 -13.63 -23.47 -24.58
CA GLY A 21 -13.02 -23.33 -23.25
C GLY A 21 -11.88 -22.32 -23.23
N LEU A 22 -11.00 -22.34 -24.23
CA LEU A 22 -9.89 -21.39 -24.34
C LEU A 22 -10.38 -19.96 -24.58
N CYS A 23 -11.35 -19.77 -25.48
CA CYS A 23 -11.98 -18.46 -25.71
C CYS A 23 -12.71 -17.97 -24.45
N GLY A 24 -13.44 -18.84 -23.76
CA GLY A 24 -14.12 -18.52 -22.51
C GLY A 24 -13.15 -18.07 -21.42
N ALA A 25 -12.06 -18.81 -21.22
CA ALA A 25 -11.00 -18.45 -20.28
C ALA A 25 -10.32 -17.12 -20.65
N GLY A 26 -10.04 -16.90 -21.94
CA GLY A 26 -9.47 -15.65 -22.45
C GLY A 26 -10.37 -14.44 -22.19
N VAL A 27 -11.67 -14.56 -22.50
CA VAL A 27 -12.66 -13.50 -22.24
C VAL A 27 -12.77 -13.22 -20.75
N ALA A 28 -12.84 -14.26 -19.91
CA ALA A 28 -12.90 -14.10 -18.46
C ALA A 28 -11.66 -13.37 -17.92
N LEU A 29 -10.46 -13.71 -18.41
CA LEU A 29 -9.23 -13.03 -18.04
C LEU A 29 -9.25 -11.55 -18.45
N CYS A 30 -9.66 -11.24 -19.68
CA CYS A 30 -9.81 -9.86 -20.13
C CYS A 30 -10.77 -9.06 -19.25
N LEU A 31 -11.91 -9.64 -18.86
CA LEU A 31 -12.90 -8.99 -18.00
C LEU A 31 -12.37 -8.76 -16.58
N VAL A 32 -11.67 -9.74 -15.99
CA VAL A 32 -11.05 -9.60 -14.67
C VAL A 32 -9.97 -8.53 -14.67
N PHE A 33 -9.11 -8.49 -15.70
CA PHE A 33 -8.11 -7.42 -15.85
C PHE A 33 -8.76 -6.06 -16.06
N LEU A 34 -9.80 -5.97 -16.89
CA LEU A 34 -10.54 -4.74 -17.10
C LEU A 34 -11.15 -4.23 -15.80
N ALA A 35 -11.81 -5.09 -15.01
CA ALA A 35 -12.40 -4.72 -13.73
C ALA A 35 -11.33 -4.24 -12.72
N ASN A 36 -10.25 -5.01 -12.56
CA ASN A 36 -9.17 -4.69 -11.63
C ASN A 36 -8.43 -3.40 -12.01
N MET A 37 -8.12 -3.22 -13.29
CA MET A 37 -7.48 -1.99 -13.77
C MET A 37 -8.43 -0.79 -13.69
N SER A 38 -9.72 -0.97 -14.00
CA SER A 38 -10.71 0.09 -13.80
C SER A 38 -10.84 0.48 -12.33
N TYR A 39 -10.69 -0.47 -11.40
CA TYR A 39 -10.67 -0.19 -9.96
C TYR A 39 -9.44 0.65 -9.56
N ILE A 40 -8.23 0.27 -9.98
CA ILE A 40 -7.00 1.05 -9.71
C ILE A 40 -7.09 2.46 -10.32
N TYR A 41 -7.40 2.56 -11.62
CA TYR A 41 -7.42 3.84 -12.31
C TYR A 41 -8.55 4.73 -11.81
N GLY A 42 -9.69 4.14 -11.47
CA GLY A 42 -10.82 4.86 -10.91
C GLY A 42 -10.54 5.43 -9.51
N SER A 43 -9.73 4.76 -8.68
CA SER A 43 -9.35 5.27 -7.36
C SER A 43 -8.50 6.55 -7.47
N LEU A 44 -7.68 6.65 -8.51
CA LEU A 44 -6.83 7.81 -8.82
C LEU A 44 -7.52 8.85 -9.71
N TYR A 45 -8.72 8.55 -10.23
CA TYR A 45 -9.37 9.39 -11.23
C TYR A 45 -9.64 10.79 -10.68
N ARG A 46 -9.06 11.81 -11.34
CA ARG A 46 -9.11 13.23 -10.93
C ARG A 46 -8.53 13.50 -9.53
N SER A 47 -7.57 12.72 -9.04
CA SER A 47 -6.88 12.99 -7.77
C SER A 47 -6.27 14.39 -7.71
N GLY A 48 -5.74 14.89 -8.84
CA GLY A 48 -5.21 16.26 -8.97
C GLY A 48 -6.24 17.38 -8.75
N HIS A 49 -7.54 17.13 -8.92
CA HIS A 49 -8.62 18.09 -8.61
C HIS A 49 -9.21 17.87 -7.20
N ARG A 50 -8.58 17.03 -6.38
CA ARG A 50 -8.97 16.80 -4.99
C ARG A 50 -7.88 17.18 -4.01
N VAL A 51 -6.83 17.88 -4.48
CA VAL A 51 -5.70 18.28 -3.65
C VAL A 51 -6.14 19.21 -2.52
N LYS A 52 -7.23 19.98 -2.71
CA LYS A 52 -7.88 20.75 -1.64
C LYS A 52 -8.29 19.93 -0.40
N ALA A 53 -8.45 18.61 -0.54
CA ALA A 53 -8.74 17.74 0.61
C ALA A 53 -7.53 17.54 1.53
N LEU A 54 -6.33 17.94 1.10
CA LEU A 54 -5.13 17.97 1.93
C LEU A 54 -5.15 19.26 2.76
N ASN A 55 -5.43 19.11 4.04
CA ASN A 55 -5.48 20.24 4.96
C ASN A 55 -4.05 20.63 5.39
N VAL A 56 -3.73 21.91 5.29
CA VAL A 56 -2.48 22.51 5.75
C VAL A 56 -2.80 23.55 6.82
N LEU A 57 -2.12 23.47 7.97
CA LEU A 57 -2.25 24.47 9.03
C LEU A 57 -1.43 25.71 8.68
N ALA A 58 -2.00 26.91 8.76
CA ALA A 58 -1.28 28.16 8.59
C ALA A 58 -1.34 28.99 9.88
N VAL A 59 -0.19 29.46 10.39
CA VAL A 59 -0.11 30.32 11.57
C VAL A 59 0.77 31.53 11.29
N ASP A 60 0.24 32.72 11.46
CA ASP A 60 1.01 33.97 11.34
C ASP A 60 1.38 34.49 12.72
N TYR A 61 2.64 34.31 13.14
CA TYR A 61 3.14 34.89 14.37
C TYR A 61 3.69 36.30 14.20
N ASP A 62 3.82 36.77 12.96
CA ASP A 62 4.39 38.07 12.64
C ASP A 62 3.32 39.17 12.68
N GLY A 63 2.14 38.90 12.10
CA GLY A 63 1.07 39.88 11.95
C GLY A 63 1.42 41.05 11.03
N GLY A 64 2.57 40.96 10.35
CA GLY A 64 3.14 42.01 9.51
C GLY A 64 2.98 41.76 8.01
N VAL A 65 3.77 42.49 7.23
CA VAL A 65 3.70 42.43 5.76
C VAL A 65 4.05 41.06 5.19
N ILE A 66 4.91 40.28 5.83
CA ILE A 66 5.25 38.91 5.39
C ILE A 66 4.03 37.99 5.56
N GLY A 67 3.35 38.06 6.71
CA GLY A 67 2.10 37.32 6.94
C GLY A 67 0.98 37.71 5.96
N GLN A 68 0.80 39.00 5.72
CA GLN A 68 -0.14 39.51 4.71
C GLN A 68 0.20 39.03 3.30
N SER A 69 1.49 38.98 2.95
CA SER A 69 1.97 38.49 1.66
C SER A 69 1.69 37.01 1.47
N LEU A 70 1.86 36.20 2.52
CA LEU A 70 1.51 34.77 2.50
C LEU A 70 0.00 34.56 2.31
N SER A 71 -0.83 35.32 3.03
CA SER A 71 -2.29 35.25 2.90
C SER A 71 -2.78 35.69 1.52
N ALA A 72 -2.22 36.77 0.97
CA ALA A 72 -2.52 37.26 -0.37
C ALA A 72 -2.10 36.26 -1.46
N ALA A 73 -0.93 35.63 -1.30
CA ALA A 73 -0.46 34.60 -2.22
C ALA A 73 -1.38 33.37 -2.22
N TYR A 74 -1.79 32.89 -1.04
CA TYR A 74 -2.74 31.78 -0.96
C TYR A 74 -4.08 32.12 -1.61
N SER A 75 -4.61 33.31 -1.36
CA SER A 75 -5.88 33.77 -1.97
C SER A 75 -5.83 33.78 -3.50
N GLY A 76 -4.66 34.01 -4.10
CA GLY A 76 -4.46 33.94 -5.56
C GLY A 76 -4.27 32.52 -6.10
N MET A 77 -3.93 31.55 -5.25
CA MET A 77 -3.65 30.15 -5.63
C MET A 77 -4.75 29.16 -5.22
N GLU A 78 -5.70 29.59 -4.39
CA GLU A 78 -6.78 28.78 -3.87
C GLU A 78 -7.58 28.14 -5.03
N SER A 79 -7.52 26.81 -5.10
CA SER A 79 -8.17 26.03 -6.15
C SER A 79 -8.31 24.57 -5.74
N ASP A 80 -9.08 23.80 -6.51
CA ASP A 80 -9.22 22.36 -6.33
C ASP A 80 -7.89 21.58 -6.51
N GLN A 81 -6.87 22.22 -7.08
CA GLN A 81 -5.55 21.65 -7.36
C GLN A 81 -4.48 22.04 -6.33
N PHE A 82 -4.83 22.84 -5.32
CA PHE A 82 -3.91 23.29 -4.28
C PHE A 82 -4.40 22.83 -2.89
N PRO A 83 -3.51 22.48 -1.94
CA PRO A 83 -3.92 22.13 -0.57
C PRO A 83 -4.68 23.27 0.11
N SER A 84 -5.70 22.94 0.90
CA SER A 84 -6.45 23.96 1.64
C SER A 84 -5.67 24.44 2.86
N LEU A 85 -5.36 25.73 2.92
CA LEU A 85 -4.69 26.35 4.07
C LEU A 85 -5.72 26.87 5.07
N PHE A 86 -5.58 26.44 6.32
CA PHE A 86 -6.41 26.88 7.44
C PHE A 86 -5.61 27.81 8.32
N PHE A 87 -5.87 29.11 8.18
CA PHE A 87 -5.31 30.12 9.07
C PHE A 87 -5.91 29.97 10.48
N ARG A 88 -5.04 29.88 11.48
CA ARG A 88 -5.39 29.73 12.90
C ARG A 88 -4.62 30.74 13.74
N ASP A 89 -5.27 31.22 14.79
CA ASP A 89 -4.68 32.20 15.70
C ASP A 89 -3.54 31.60 16.51
N GLU A 90 -2.54 32.43 16.84
CA GLU A 90 -1.43 32.04 17.70
C GLU A 90 -1.89 31.54 19.09
N GLY A 91 -3.08 31.94 19.55
CA GLY A 91 -3.63 31.47 20.83
C GLY A 91 -3.91 29.95 20.84
N THR A 92 -4.19 29.34 19.68
CA THR A 92 -4.42 27.89 19.56
C THR A 92 -3.12 27.12 19.36
N TYR A 93 -2.15 27.73 18.68
CA TYR A 93 -0.84 27.16 18.40
C TYR A 93 0.25 28.15 18.81
N PRO A 94 0.53 28.31 20.11
CA PRO A 94 1.42 29.38 20.60
C PRO A 94 2.89 29.14 20.26
N THR A 95 3.29 27.89 19.99
CA THR A 95 4.68 27.52 19.70
C THR A 95 4.80 26.76 18.39
N ALA A 96 5.99 26.82 17.78
CA ALA A 96 6.34 25.99 16.62
C ALA A 96 6.25 24.48 16.93
N GLN A 97 6.41 24.09 18.21
CA GLN A 97 6.23 22.70 18.64
C GLN A 97 4.77 22.26 18.56
N ASP A 98 3.81 23.14 18.88
CA ASP A 98 2.39 22.82 18.78
C ASP A 98 1.97 22.61 17.32
N VAL A 99 2.56 23.40 16.41
CA VAL A 99 2.42 23.23 14.96
C VAL A 99 2.98 21.89 14.50
N GLN A 100 4.19 21.53 14.93
CA GLN A 100 4.79 20.22 14.63
C GLN A 100 3.96 19.07 15.18
N ASN A 101 3.44 19.20 16.41
CA ASN A 101 2.59 18.21 17.04
C ASN A 101 1.27 18.02 16.28
N ALA A 102 0.69 19.09 15.72
CA ALA A 102 -0.53 18.99 14.90
C ALA A 102 -0.30 18.17 13.61
N VAL A 103 0.83 18.40 12.94
CA VAL A 103 1.24 17.60 11.77
C VAL A 103 1.56 16.16 12.18
N CYS A 104 2.25 15.97 13.32
CA CYS A 104 2.58 14.65 13.84
C CYS A 104 1.33 13.85 14.24
N ARG A 105 0.28 14.46 14.81
CA ARG A 105 -0.98 13.75 15.12
C ARG A 105 -1.71 13.26 13.87
N GLY A 106 -1.51 13.92 12.72
CA GLY A 106 -2.20 13.62 11.47
C GLY A 106 -3.44 14.50 11.22
N ASP A 107 -3.68 15.51 12.06
CA ASP A 107 -4.78 16.50 11.90
C ASP A 107 -4.61 17.30 10.60
N TYR A 108 -3.35 17.55 10.23
CA TYR A 108 -2.95 18.26 9.02
C TYR A 108 -1.84 17.48 8.30
N TRP A 109 -1.82 17.58 6.97
CA TRP A 109 -0.79 16.99 6.12
C TRP A 109 0.54 17.74 6.20
N ALA A 110 0.45 19.05 6.41
CA ALA A 110 1.58 19.93 6.62
C ALA A 110 1.15 21.15 7.42
N ALA A 111 2.12 21.96 7.80
CA ALA A 111 1.86 23.28 8.34
C ALA A 111 2.83 24.30 7.75
N ILE A 112 2.46 25.57 7.77
CA ILE A 112 3.28 26.71 7.39
C ILE A 112 3.09 27.78 8.45
N PHE A 113 4.19 28.39 8.89
CA PHE A 113 4.11 29.49 9.84
C PHE A 113 5.11 30.58 9.53
N VAL A 114 4.72 31.82 9.83
CA VAL A 114 5.57 33.01 9.70
C VAL A 114 6.18 33.31 11.06
N HIS A 115 7.49 33.51 11.11
CA HIS A 115 8.21 33.76 12.36
C HIS A 115 7.89 35.13 12.96
N ARG A 116 7.85 35.23 14.30
CA ARG A 116 7.67 36.50 15.03
C ARG A 116 8.69 37.54 14.60
N GLY A 117 8.24 38.76 14.32
CA GLY A 117 9.08 39.90 13.95
C GLY A 117 9.84 39.70 12.63
N ALA A 118 9.39 38.80 11.76
CA ALA A 118 10.00 38.61 10.45
C ALA A 118 9.87 39.86 9.58
N SER A 119 8.72 40.55 9.63
CA SER A 119 8.53 41.83 8.92
C SER A 119 9.43 42.92 9.44
N ASP A 120 9.60 43.02 10.76
CA ASP A 120 10.47 44.02 11.39
C ASP A 120 11.94 43.77 11.03
N ARG A 121 12.40 42.51 11.08
CA ARG A 121 13.75 42.12 10.64
C ARG A 121 13.99 42.47 9.18
N LEU A 122 13.01 42.18 8.31
CA LEU A 122 13.09 42.53 6.90
C LEU A 122 13.17 44.05 6.71
N SER A 123 12.32 44.82 7.39
CA SER A 123 12.34 46.29 7.29
C SER A 123 13.65 46.89 7.81
N ALA A 124 14.24 46.32 8.86
CA ALA A 124 15.52 46.75 9.39
C ALA A 124 16.67 46.45 8.41
N ALA A 125 16.66 45.26 7.81
CA ALA A 125 17.66 44.83 6.83
C ALA A 125 17.64 45.68 5.54
N LEU A 126 16.49 46.23 5.15
CA LEU A 126 16.42 47.16 4.02
C LEU A 126 17.23 48.46 4.24
N ASN A 127 17.41 48.90 5.49
CA ASN A 127 18.18 50.11 5.79
C ASN A 127 19.71 49.93 5.64
N GLY A 128 20.19 48.70 5.40
CA GLY A 128 21.61 48.38 5.30
C GLY A 128 22.30 48.15 6.66
N GLY A 129 23.62 48.04 6.64
CA GLY A 129 24.45 47.92 7.85
C GLY A 129 24.57 46.49 8.38
N SER A 130 24.60 46.34 9.71
CA SER A 130 24.72 45.01 10.36
C SER A 130 23.49 44.15 10.09
N GLU A 131 22.30 44.72 10.18
CA GLU A 131 21.03 44.00 10.00
C GLU A 131 20.91 43.37 8.62
N ALA A 132 21.36 44.08 7.57
CA ALA A 132 21.38 43.55 6.21
C ALA A 132 22.36 42.38 6.05
N LYS A 133 23.50 42.42 6.75
CA LYS A 133 24.52 41.36 6.69
C LYS A 133 24.10 40.10 7.44
N THR A 134 23.31 40.23 8.50
CA THR A 134 22.83 39.11 9.32
C THR A 134 21.42 38.66 8.93
N TYR A 135 20.80 39.28 7.93
CA TYR A 135 19.47 38.91 7.50
C TYR A 135 19.46 37.54 6.82
N GLU A 136 18.67 36.63 7.39
CA GLU A 136 18.44 35.29 6.84
C GLU A 136 17.02 35.18 6.32
N ALA A 137 16.85 35.25 5.00
CA ALA A 137 15.52 35.12 4.38
C ALA A 137 14.84 33.78 4.72
N ASN A 138 15.61 32.72 4.97
CA ASN A 138 15.10 31.39 5.35
C ASN A 138 14.44 31.37 6.74
N ASN A 139 14.65 32.40 7.55
CA ASN A 139 14.07 32.59 8.89
C ASN A 139 12.85 33.54 8.87
N THR A 140 12.16 33.61 7.72
CA THR A 140 10.89 34.35 7.58
C THR A 140 9.70 33.42 7.68
N ILE A 141 9.71 32.35 6.88
CA ILE A 141 8.64 31.34 6.82
C ILE A 141 9.26 29.96 7.07
N THR A 142 8.57 29.13 7.83
CA THR A 142 8.91 27.71 7.95
C THR A 142 7.70 26.87 7.62
N TYR A 143 7.91 25.80 6.86
CA TYR A 143 6.88 24.77 6.68
C TYR A 143 7.30 23.44 7.29
N VAL A 144 6.33 22.70 7.80
CA VAL A 144 6.49 21.42 8.51
C VAL A 144 5.72 20.35 7.76
N TYR A 145 6.34 19.19 7.53
CA TYR A 145 5.69 18.05 6.88
C TYR A 145 6.28 16.72 7.36
N ASN A 146 5.62 15.60 7.04
CA ASN A 146 6.10 14.26 7.36
C ASN A 146 6.32 13.45 6.08
N ALA A 147 7.58 13.29 5.67
CA ALA A 147 7.94 12.55 4.46
C ALA A 147 7.61 11.04 4.54
N ALA A 148 7.42 10.48 5.74
CA ALA A 148 7.18 9.05 5.92
C ALA A 148 5.76 8.59 5.55
N ARG A 149 4.75 9.49 5.48
CA ARG A 149 3.33 9.12 5.33
C ARG A 149 2.96 8.57 3.95
N TYR A 150 3.25 9.33 2.89
CA TYR A 150 3.07 8.92 1.49
C TYR A 150 4.10 9.66 0.64
N ALA A 151 5.19 9.00 0.25
CA ALA A 151 6.32 9.66 -0.40
C ALA A 151 5.93 10.48 -1.65
N PRO A 152 5.09 9.97 -2.60
CA PRO A 152 4.73 10.75 -3.78
C PRO A 152 3.89 12.00 -3.47
N VAL A 153 2.98 11.91 -2.48
CA VAL A 153 2.11 13.03 -2.09
C VAL A 153 2.89 14.07 -1.29
N ALA A 154 3.78 13.63 -0.39
CA ALA A 154 4.65 14.52 0.36
C ALA A 154 5.54 15.36 -0.57
N LEU A 155 6.16 14.74 -1.58
CA LEU A 155 7.02 15.43 -2.54
C LEU A 155 6.24 16.38 -3.46
N GLY A 156 5.18 15.89 -4.12
CA GLY A 156 4.49 16.66 -5.16
C GLY A 156 3.43 17.62 -4.64
N ASN A 157 2.52 17.11 -3.79
CA ASN A 157 1.32 17.84 -3.38
C ASN A 157 1.49 18.65 -2.09
N ILE A 158 2.58 18.44 -1.36
CA ILE A 158 2.88 19.17 -0.12
C ILE A 158 4.12 20.03 -0.32
N GLU A 159 5.31 19.44 -0.39
CA GLU A 159 6.58 20.17 -0.49
C GLU A 159 6.60 21.11 -1.70
N GLY A 160 6.42 20.57 -2.91
CA GLY A 160 6.40 21.40 -4.13
C GLY A 160 5.27 22.44 -4.15
N SER A 161 4.11 22.15 -3.56
CA SER A 161 3.00 23.09 -3.48
C SER A 161 3.31 24.25 -2.51
N LEU A 162 3.90 23.95 -1.35
CA LEU A 162 4.30 24.96 -0.38
C LEU A 162 5.44 25.84 -0.91
N GLU A 163 6.44 25.26 -1.58
CA GLU A 163 7.50 26.03 -2.23
C GLU A 163 6.96 26.99 -3.29
N THR A 164 5.98 26.55 -4.08
CA THR A 164 5.30 27.42 -5.05
C THR A 164 4.57 28.57 -4.35
N LEU A 165 3.88 28.29 -3.24
CA LEU A 165 3.21 29.32 -2.44
C LEU A 165 4.21 30.32 -1.84
N ILE A 166 5.38 29.86 -1.39
CA ILE A 166 6.44 30.74 -0.85
C ILE A 166 6.99 31.65 -1.94
N GLY A 167 7.19 31.13 -3.15
CA GLY A 167 7.56 31.96 -4.31
C GLY A 167 6.48 33.01 -4.65
N ALA A 168 5.21 32.62 -4.60
CA ALA A 168 4.09 33.54 -4.78
C ALA A 168 4.01 34.58 -3.65
N ALA A 169 4.33 34.22 -2.40
CA ALA A 169 4.40 35.14 -1.27
C ALA A 169 5.49 36.21 -1.45
N GLY A 170 6.65 35.86 -1.99
CA GLY A 170 7.67 36.83 -2.39
C GLY A 170 7.15 37.83 -3.43
N SER A 171 6.41 37.35 -4.43
CA SER A 171 5.79 38.21 -5.46
C SER A 171 4.67 39.10 -4.88
N ALA A 172 3.88 38.56 -3.94
CA ALA A 172 2.84 39.30 -3.23
C ALA A 172 3.44 40.40 -2.36
N TYR A 173 4.58 40.14 -1.69
CA TYR A 173 5.32 41.15 -0.93
C TYR A 173 5.70 42.35 -1.79
N HIS A 174 6.22 42.12 -2.99
CA HIS A 174 6.53 43.22 -3.91
C HIS A 174 5.27 43.99 -4.32
N SER A 175 4.17 43.30 -4.55
CA SER A 175 2.90 43.95 -4.92
C SER A 175 2.33 44.81 -3.79
N ILE A 176 2.50 44.37 -2.54
CA ILE A 176 1.97 45.05 -1.34
C ILE A 176 2.91 46.17 -0.87
N ASN A 177 4.22 45.94 -0.86
CA ASN A 177 5.18 46.74 -0.12
C ASN A 177 6.31 47.37 -0.95
N ALA A 178 6.41 47.10 -2.26
CA ALA A 178 7.55 47.61 -3.04
C ALA A 178 7.66 49.13 -3.02
N SER A 179 6.55 49.87 -3.08
CA SER A 179 6.59 51.34 -3.05
C SER A 179 7.13 51.91 -1.74
N TYR A 180 6.91 51.21 -0.62
CA TYR A 180 7.50 51.56 0.66
C TYR A 180 8.98 51.12 0.70
N ALA A 181 9.25 49.87 0.34
CA ALA A 181 10.59 49.29 0.40
C ALA A 181 11.61 50.01 -0.50
N ILE A 182 11.25 50.42 -1.71
CA ILE A 182 12.13 51.18 -2.63
C ILE A 182 12.55 52.53 -2.05
N LYS A 183 11.69 53.17 -1.25
CA LYS A 183 12.02 54.47 -0.62
C LYS A 183 12.99 54.34 0.55
N HIS A 184 13.06 53.16 1.16
CA HIS A 184 13.81 52.92 2.40
C HIS A 184 15.02 52.00 2.18
N VAL A 185 15.11 51.31 1.03
CA VAL A 185 16.25 50.46 0.73
C VAL A 185 17.51 51.32 0.57
N ASN A 186 18.55 50.96 1.32
CA ASN A 186 19.86 51.54 1.16
C ASN A 186 20.53 50.95 -0.10
N VAL A 187 20.41 51.67 -1.22
CA VAL A 187 20.96 51.23 -2.51
C VAL A 187 22.49 51.18 -2.55
N ASP A 188 23.17 51.81 -1.59
CA ASP A 188 24.63 51.79 -1.47
C ASP A 188 25.12 50.53 -0.74
N ASP A 189 24.24 49.80 -0.05
CA ASP A 189 24.56 48.52 0.60
C ASP A 189 24.09 47.34 -0.27
N PRO A 190 25.02 46.57 -0.87
CA PRO A 190 24.67 45.41 -1.68
C PRO A 190 23.81 44.38 -0.95
N MET A 191 23.95 44.23 0.37
CA MET A 191 23.16 43.28 1.15
C MET A 191 21.72 43.74 1.36
N ALA A 192 21.48 45.06 1.45
CA ALA A 192 20.13 45.62 1.49
C ALA A 192 19.43 45.43 0.14
N VAL A 193 20.15 45.61 -0.98
CA VAL A 193 19.63 45.36 -2.33
C VAL A 193 19.31 43.87 -2.54
N LEU A 194 20.18 42.96 -2.08
CA LEU A 194 19.92 41.52 -2.12
C LEU A 194 18.72 41.12 -1.26
N THR A 195 18.60 41.68 -0.06
CA THR A 195 17.44 41.49 0.82
C THR A 195 16.15 41.97 0.16
N PHE A 196 16.19 43.13 -0.50
CA PHE A 196 15.06 43.62 -1.28
C PHE A 196 14.70 42.67 -2.44
N ALA A 197 15.68 42.13 -3.17
CA ALA A 197 15.43 41.25 -4.32
C ALA A 197 14.91 39.85 -3.93
N SER A 198 15.23 39.36 -2.73
CA SER A 198 14.80 38.06 -2.23
C SER A 198 14.32 38.16 -0.77
N PRO A 199 13.19 38.86 -0.52
CA PRO A 199 12.78 39.25 0.82
C PRO A 199 12.28 38.07 1.65
N ILE A 200 11.65 37.09 1.00
CA ILE A 200 11.01 35.94 1.63
C ILE A 200 11.64 34.67 1.08
N ARG A 201 12.07 33.79 1.99
CA ARG A 201 12.43 32.39 1.69
C ARG A 201 11.91 31.49 2.81
N SER A 202 11.87 30.21 2.55
CA SER A 202 11.44 29.24 3.54
C SER A 202 12.57 28.39 4.07
N SER A 203 12.45 28.02 5.33
CA SER A 203 13.06 26.80 5.88
C SER A 203 12.02 25.69 5.93
N SER A 204 12.49 24.44 6.02
CA SER A 204 11.62 23.27 6.12
C SER A 204 11.97 22.44 7.34
N ILE A 205 10.94 21.88 7.99
CA ILE A 205 11.05 20.92 9.08
C ILE A 205 10.36 19.64 8.62
N ASN A 206 11.16 18.66 8.20
CA ASN A 206 10.67 17.31 7.96
C ASN A 206 10.70 16.54 9.27
N LEU A 207 9.53 16.16 9.79
CA LEU A 207 9.40 15.44 11.05
C LEU A 207 10.19 14.13 11.04
N VAL A 208 10.24 13.45 9.89
CA VAL A 208 10.89 12.16 9.73
C VAL A 208 11.58 12.13 8.36
N PRO A 209 12.86 12.51 8.29
CA PRO A 209 13.63 12.40 7.06
C PRO A 209 13.68 10.95 6.57
N THR A 210 13.14 10.71 5.37
CA THR A 210 13.19 9.42 4.67
C THR A 210 13.99 9.59 3.37
N PRO A 211 15.33 9.62 3.42
CA PRO A 211 16.17 9.90 2.26
C PRO A 211 16.23 8.73 1.25
N GLN A 212 16.02 7.51 1.73
CA GLN A 212 16.24 6.28 0.98
C GLN A 212 15.42 6.19 -0.30
N GLY A 213 16.04 5.74 -1.40
CA GLY A 213 15.38 5.61 -2.70
C GLY A 213 14.29 4.55 -2.70
N THR A 214 14.43 3.52 -1.87
CA THR A 214 13.51 2.38 -1.75
C THR A 214 12.12 2.75 -1.23
N LYS A 215 11.94 3.94 -0.65
CA LYS A 215 10.65 4.42 -0.09
C LYS A 215 9.50 4.41 -1.11
N VAL A 216 9.81 4.51 -2.41
CA VAL A 216 8.81 4.47 -3.49
C VAL A 216 8.11 3.10 -3.62
N LEU A 217 8.70 2.06 -3.03
CA LEU A 217 8.18 0.68 -3.08
C LEU A 217 7.30 0.34 -1.88
N TYR A 218 7.40 1.10 -0.78
CA TYR A 218 6.86 0.72 0.53
C TYR A 218 5.33 0.59 0.55
N ASN A 219 4.64 1.41 -0.24
CA ASN A 219 3.19 1.42 -0.34
C ASN A 219 2.67 0.64 -1.57
N THR A 220 3.56 -0.01 -2.32
CA THR A 220 3.22 -0.74 -3.55
C THR A 220 3.79 -2.16 -3.52
N VAL A 221 5.00 -2.36 -4.03
CA VAL A 221 5.65 -3.66 -4.18
C VAL A 221 5.84 -4.35 -2.83
N THR A 222 6.22 -3.60 -1.79
CA THR A 222 6.39 -4.11 -0.43
C THR A 222 5.08 -4.55 0.22
N ILE A 223 3.93 -4.14 -0.31
CA ILE A 223 2.59 -4.61 0.11
C ILE A 223 2.18 -5.85 -0.68
N VAL A 224 2.50 -5.91 -1.99
CA VAL A 224 2.13 -6.99 -2.90
C VAL A 224 2.93 -8.26 -2.69
N LEU A 225 4.26 -8.17 -2.63
CA LEU A 225 5.13 -9.35 -2.58
C LEU A 225 4.90 -10.22 -1.33
N PRO A 226 4.69 -9.67 -0.12
CA PRO A 226 4.32 -10.47 1.05
C PRO A 226 3.05 -11.31 0.83
N MET A 227 2.02 -10.75 0.18
CA MET A 227 0.78 -11.48 -0.12
C MET A 227 1.03 -12.63 -1.09
N LEU A 228 1.77 -12.36 -2.18
CA LEU A 228 2.11 -13.38 -3.18
C LEU A 228 2.97 -14.49 -2.58
N GLN A 229 3.91 -14.14 -1.70
CA GLN A 229 4.72 -15.10 -0.97
C GLN A 229 3.85 -16.07 -0.16
N GLN A 230 2.82 -15.58 0.55
CA GLN A 230 1.88 -16.44 1.27
C GLN A 230 1.12 -17.37 0.32
N PHE A 231 0.64 -16.83 -0.80
CA PHE A 231 -0.06 -17.62 -1.81
C PHE A 231 0.80 -18.76 -2.37
N PHE A 232 2.05 -18.50 -2.75
CA PHE A 232 2.94 -19.52 -3.31
C PHE A 232 3.28 -20.60 -2.29
N PHE A 233 3.57 -20.22 -1.04
CA PHE A 233 3.81 -21.21 0.00
C PHE A 233 2.57 -22.05 0.29
N LEU A 234 1.37 -21.44 0.29
CA LEU A 234 0.13 -22.17 0.48
C LEU A 234 -0.14 -23.17 -0.65
N MET A 235 0.17 -22.81 -1.90
CA MET A 235 0.10 -23.72 -3.04
C MET A 235 1.05 -24.92 -2.87
N ALA A 236 2.29 -24.68 -2.45
CA ALA A 236 3.24 -25.75 -2.13
C ALA A 236 2.71 -26.63 -1.00
N LEU A 237 2.19 -26.02 0.08
CA LEU A 237 1.61 -26.74 1.22
C LEU A 237 0.43 -27.62 0.80
N ASN A 238 -0.46 -27.11 -0.05
CA ASN A 238 -1.59 -27.87 -0.57
C ASN A 238 -1.14 -29.03 -1.46
N GLY A 239 -0.22 -28.77 -2.40
CA GLY A 239 0.33 -29.79 -3.30
C GLY A 239 1.04 -30.91 -2.54
N ILE A 240 1.91 -30.57 -1.59
CA ILE A 240 2.61 -31.54 -0.74
C ILE A 240 1.61 -32.32 0.11
N SER A 241 0.67 -31.64 0.78
CA SER A 241 -0.33 -32.32 1.62
C SER A 241 -1.20 -33.31 0.83
N SER A 242 -1.52 -32.98 -0.42
CA SER A 242 -2.23 -33.86 -1.34
C SER A 242 -1.37 -35.06 -1.76
N SER A 243 -0.10 -34.85 -2.11
CA SER A 243 0.82 -35.92 -2.51
C SER A 243 1.07 -36.94 -1.40
N TYR A 244 1.09 -36.50 -0.14
CA TYR A 244 1.21 -37.37 1.02
C TYR A 244 -0.13 -37.99 1.48
N GLY A 245 -1.26 -37.69 0.81
CA GLY A 245 -2.57 -38.22 1.15
C GLY A 245 -3.05 -37.81 2.55
N ILE A 246 -2.65 -36.63 3.03
CA ILE A 246 -3.00 -36.12 4.36
C ILE A 246 -4.52 -35.89 4.45
N TYR A 247 -5.10 -35.36 3.38
CA TYR A 247 -6.54 -35.19 3.24
C TYR A 247 -7.22 -36.54 3.02
N GLY A 248 -8.39 -36.73 3.62
CA GLY A 248 -9.12 -37.99 3.60
C GLY A 248 -8.79 -38.93 4.76
N ARG A 249 -7.51 -39.01 5.14
CA ARG A 249 -7.00 -40.02 6.08
C ARG A 249 -6.86 -39.53 7.51
N LEU A 250 -6.50 -38.27 7.73
CA LEU A 250 -6.42 -37.68 9.07
C LEU A 250 -7.75 -37.05 9.52
N HIS A 251 -7.90 -36.91 10.83
CA HIS A 251 -9.01 -36.17 11.42
C HIS A 251 -8.84 -34.67 11.15
N SER A 252 -9.91 -33.98 10.74
CA SER A 252 -9.87 -32.59 10.29
C SER A 252 -9.25 -31.64 11.32
N THR A 253 -9.48 -31.86 12.63
CA THR A 253 -8.91 -31.02 13.69
C THR A 253 -7.40 -31.11 13.79
N ARG A 254 -6.81 -32.30 13.55
CA ARG A 254 -5.35 -32.48 13.56
C ARG A 254 -4.71 -31.78 12.37
N ILE A 255 -5.33 -31.89 11.20
CA ILE A 255 -4.90 -31.19 9.98
C ILE A 255 -4.97 -29.67 10.20
N GLY A 256 -6.10 -29.17 10.72
CA GLY A 256 -6.28 -27.75 11.02
C GLY A 256 -5.25 -27.21 12.02
N PHE A 257 -5.01 -27.93 13.12
CA PHE A 257 -4.00 -27.55 14.12
C PHE A 257 -2.58 -27.52 13.53
N MET A 258 -2.17 -28.58 12.81
CA MET A 258 -0.87 -28.62 12.14
C MET A 258 -0.69 -27.43 11.19
N ARG A 259 -1.75 -27.12 10.43
CA ARG A 259 -1.75 -26.04 9.45
C ARG A 259 -1.67 -24.65 10.08
N LEU A 260 -2.37 -24.43 11.20
CA LEU A 260 -2.31 -23.19 11.97
C LEU A 260 -0.92 -22.97 12.60
N VAL A 261 -0.31 -24.01 13.16
CA VAL A 261 1.05 -23.91 13.69
C VAL A 261 2.04 -23.60 12.57
N LEU A 262 1.90 -24.27 11.42
CA LEU A 262 2.75 -24.03 10.27
C LEU A 262 2.56 -22.61 9.70
N SER A 263 1.33 -22.10 9.63
CA SER A 263 1.06 -20.74 9.15
C SER A 263 1.72 -19.71 10.06
N LEU A 264 1.60 -19.85 11.38
CA LEU A 264 2.21 -18.95 12.35
C LEU A 264 3.74 -18.95 12.25
N VAL A 265 4.37 -20.14 12.22
CA VAL A 265 5.84 -20.25 12.14
C VAL A 265 6.37 -19.74 10.80
N TYR A 266 5.74 -20.14 9.69
CA TYR A 266 6.14 -19.69 8.36
C TYR A 266 6.02 -18.19 8.21
N THR A 267 4.87 -17.62 8.56
CA THR A 267 4.60 -16.17 8.42
C THR A 267 5.52 -15.34 9.31
N PHE A 268 5.87 -15.83 10.50
CA PHE A 268 6.83 -15.18 11.42
C PHE A 268 8.24 -15.12 10.84
N ILE A 269 8.71 -16.22 10.22
CA ILE A 269 10.02 -16.27 9.57
C ILE A 269 10.01 -15.45 8.27
N SER A 270 8.96 -15.57 7.46
CA SER A 270 8.87 -14.85 6.18
C SER A 270 8.76 -13.34 6.40
N SER A 271 8.04 -12.88 7.43
CA SER A 271 7.94 -11.44 7.73
C SER A 271 9.27 -10.86 8.18
N LEU A 272 10.13 -11.67 8.83
CA LEU A 272 11.49 -11.26 9.17
C LEU A 272 12.33 -11.01 7.90
N THR A 273 12.11 -11.77 6.82
CA THR A 273 12.80 -11.51 5.55
C THR A 273 12.39 -10.16 4.96
N VAL A 274 11.13 -9.76 5.12
CA VAL A 274 10.61 -8.47 4.65
C VAL A 274 11.16 -7.31 5.47
N ALA A 275 11.03 -7.38 6.79
CA ALA A 275 11.64 -6.40 7.68
C ALA A 275 13.17 -6.33 7.48
N GLY A 276 13.81 -7.48 7.24
CA GLY A 276 15.24 -7.63 7.03
C GLY A 276 15.75 -6.88 5.79
N TYR A 277 15.08 -6.99 4.64
CA TYR A 277 15.53 -6.23 3.46
C TYR A 277 15.22 -4.74 3.59
N ILE A 278 14.10 -4.33 4.21
CA ILE A 278 13.82 -2.91 4.48
C ILE A 278 14.93 -2.33 5.36
N TRP A 279 15.36 -3.09 6.36
CA TRP A 279 16.46 -2.73 7.25
C TRP A 279 17.81 -2.68 6.53
N ALA A 280 18.11 -3.67 5.69
CA ALA A 280 19.38 -3.75 4.96
C ALA A 280 19.56 -2.60 3.96
N PHE A 281 18.47 -2.17 3.31
CA PHE A 281 18.46 -1.09 2.32
C PHE A 281 17.90 0.22 2.87
N ARG A 282 18.09 0.48 4.18
CA ARG A 282 17.62 1.71 4.82
C ARG A 282 18.49 2.94 4.52
N GLU A 283 19.68 2.76 3.94
CA GLU A 283 20.63 3.86 3.69
C GLU A 283 20.85 4.69 4.97
N ASP A 284 20.78 6.03 4.88
CA ASP A 284 20.90 6.97 6.01
C ASP A 284 19.58 7.16 6.79
N TRP A 285 18.59 6.29 6.57
CA TRP A 285 17.33 6.36 7.30
C TRP A 285 17.53 5.95 8.76
N GLY A 286 17.36 6.92 9.66
CA GLY A 286 17.62 6.82 11.10
C GLY A 286 16.61 5.96 11.88
N LEU A 287 16.33 4.73 11.43
CA LEU A 287 15.48 3.79 12.14
C LEU A 287 16.19 3.15 13.34
N SER A 288 15.50 3.10 14.46
CA SER A 288 15.94 2.39 15.67
C SER A 288 15.69 0.87 15.59
N GLY A 289 16.40 0.09 16.40
CA GLY A 289 16.16 -1.35 16.54
C GLY A 289 14.74 -1.67 17.06
N ALA A 290 14.14 -0.79 17.85
CA ALA A 290 12.74 -0.93 18.28
C ALA A 290 11.78 -0.82 17.09
N GLN A 291 12.00 0.15 16.19
CA GLN A 291 11.21 0.31 14.97
C GLN A 291 11.38 -0.87 14.01
N PHE A 292 12.56 -1.50 13.98
CA PHE A 292 12.76 -2.74 13.23
C PHE A 292 11.87 -3.88 13.75
N VAL A 293 11.87 -4.12 15.06
CA VAL A 293 11.06 -5.19 15.67
C VAL A 293 9.56 -4.91 15.49
N LEU A 294 9.13 -3.66 15.64
CA LEU A 294 7.74 -3.27 15.38
C LEU A 294 7.35 -3.44 13.91
N THR A 295 8.23 -3.06 12.97
CA THR A 295 8.04 -3.30 11.53
C THR A 295 7.87 -4.79 11.25
N TRP A 296 8.70 -5.64 11.87
CA TRP A 296 8.58 -7.09 11.77
C TRP A 296 7.24 -7.61 12.31
N MET A 297 6.80 -7.18 13.50
CA MET A 297 5.51 -7.61 14.07
C MET A 297 4.31 -7.16 13.23
N VAL A 298 4.37 -5.96 12.65
CA VAL A 298 3.33 -5.46 11.74
C VAL A 298 3.27 -6.31 10.46
N PHE A 299 4.41 -6.64 9.84
CA PHE A 299 4.44 -7.53 8.68
C PHE A 299 4.05 -8.97 9.04
N TRP A 300 4.36 -9.45 10.24
CA TRP A 300 3.92 -10.77 10.69
C TRP A 300 2.40 -10.85 10.74
N LEU A 301 1.74 -9.89 11.39
CA LEU A 301 0.27 -9.80 11.42
C LEU A 301 -0.30 -9.72 10.00
N TYR A 302 0.27 -8.87 9.14
CA TYR A 302 -0.16 -8.72 7.75
C TYR A 302 -0.05 -10.01 6.95
N MET A 303 1.08 -10.70 7.06
CA MET A 303 1.32 -11.95 6.35
C MET A 303 0.40 -13.05 6.86
N HIS A 304 0.18 -13.13 8.17
CA HIS A 304 -0.72 -14.15 8.71
C HIS A 304 -2.18 -13.91 8.32
N VAL A 305 -2.66 -12.67 8.38
CA VAL A 305 -3.98 -12.28 7.85
C VAL A 305 -4.13 -12.71 6.38
N ASN A 306 -3.14 -12.40 5.54
CA ASN A 306 -3.20 -12.82 4.13
C ASN A 306 -3.10 -14.33 3.96
N PHE A 307 -2.31 -15.02 4.77
CA PHE A 307 -2.23 -16.47 4.74
C PHE A 307 -3.61 -17.09 4.98
N VAL A 308 -4.31 -16.68 6.04
CA VAL A 308 -5.62 -17.28 6.40
C VAL A 308 -6.71 -16.91 5.39
N VAL A 309 -6.69 -15.70 4.84
CA VAL A 309 -7.63 -15.28 3.78
C VAL A 309 -7.39 -16.09 2.51
N VAL A 310 -6.13 -16.22 2.06
CA VAL A 310 -5.77 -17.01 0.88
C VAL A 310 -6.06 -18.50 1.12
N ASP A 311 -5.90 -18.99 2.35
CA ASP A 311 -6.25 -20.37 2.70
C ASP A 311 -7.74 -20.65 2.61
N ALA A 312 -8.57 -19.70 3.06
CA ALA A 312 -10.00 -19.75 2.85
C ALA A 312 -10.36 -19.71 1.34
N ILE A 313 -9.80 -18.76 0.58
CA ILE A 313 -10.04 -18.64 -0.87
C ILE A 313 -9.73 -19.96 -1.58
N THR A 314 -8.55 -20.52 -1.35
CA THR A 314 -8.12 -21.75 -2.02
C THR A 314 -8.93 -22.98 -1.57
N ALA A 315 -9.68 -22.91 -0.47
CA ALA A 315 -10.51 -24.02 0.02
C ALA A 315 -11.92 -24.04 -0.60
N PHE A 316 -12.42 -22.88 -1.03
CA PHE A 316 -13.76 -22.74 -1.60
C PHE A 316 -13.75 -22.45 -3.10
N VAL A 317 -12.69 -21.84 -3.63
CA VAL A 317 -12.57 -21.53 -5.05
C VAL A 317 -11.95 -22.71 -5.80
N PRO A 318 -12.58 -23.20 -6.90
CA PRO A 318 -12.00 -24.24 -7.73
C PRO A 318 -10.62 -23.86 -8.25
N LEU A 319 -9.71 -24.83 -8.35
CA LEU A 319 -8.30 -24.62 -8.70
C LEU A 319 -8.10 -23.77 -9.97
N GLN A 320 -8.92 -24.01 -11.00
CA GLN A 320 -8.90 -23.28 -12.27
C GLN A 320 -9.22 -21.78 -12.15
N TYR A 321 -9.87 -21.35 -11.07
CA TYR A 321 -10.26 -19.95 -10.86
C TYR A 321 -9.48 -19.23 -9.75
N ILE A 322 -8.59 -19.93 -9.04
CA ILE A 322 -7.83 -19.37 -7.92
C ILE A 322 -7.01 -18.15 -8.36
N SER A 323 -6.37 -18.21 -9.53
CA SER A 323 -5.56 -17.08 -10.04
C SER A 323 -6.38 -15.80 -10.22
N PHE A 324 -7.65 -15.87 -10.64
CA PHE A 324 -8.50 -14.68 -10.78
C PHE A 324 -8.87 -14.08 -9.41
N ALA A 325 -9.18 -14.93 -8.43
CA ALA A 325 -9.53 -14.51 -7.08
C ALA A 325 -8.33 -13.86 -6.37
N ILE A 326 -7.15 -14.49 -6.45
CA ILE A 326 -5.91 -13.97 -5.85
C ILE A 326 -5.47 -12.68 -6.53
N LEU A 327 -5.52 -12.60 -7.86
CA LEU A 327 -5.23 -11.36 -8.58
C LEU A 327 -6.13 -10.23 -8.10
N THR A 328 -7.43 -10.46 -8.02
CA THR A 328 -8.40 -9.45 -7.57
C THR A 328 -8.17 -9.04 -6.13
N TRP A 329 -7.90 -10.00 -5.23
CA TRP A 329 -7.57 -9.74 -3.83
C TRP A 329 -6.33 -8.85 -3.68
N VAL A 330 -5.25 -9.19 -4.41
CA VAL A 330 -4.00 -8.43 -4.39
C VAL A 330 -4.21 -7.03 -4.93
N ILE A 331 -4.93 -6.88 -6.05
CA ILE A 331 -5.17 -5.58 -6.68
C ILE A 331 -6.00 -4.66 -5.77
N ILE A 332 -7.09 -5.17 -5.19
CA ILE A 332 -7.93 -4.38 -4.29
C ILE A 332 -7.13 -3.90 -3.07
N ASN A 333 -6.29 -4.76 -2.50
CA ASN A 333 -5.42 -4.42 -1.36
C ASN A 333 -4.30 -3.43 -1.71
N VAL A 334 -3.57 -3.59 -2.82
CA VAL A 334 -2.54 -2.60 -3.17
C VAL A 334 -3.18 -1.25 -3.55
N THR A 335 -4.37 -1.26 -4.15
CA THR A 335 -5.06 -0.01 -4.51
C THR A 335 -5.32 0.87 -3.29
N SER A 336 -5.55 0.30 -2.10
CA SER A 336 -5.80 1.06 -0.87
C SER A 336 -4.54 1.68 -0.25
N THR A 337 -3.35 1.40 -0.76
CA THR A 337 -2.08 1.94 -0.27
C THR A 337 -1.40 2.88 -1.27
N ILE A 338 -1.85 2.94 -2.52
CA ILE A 338 -1.22 3.78 -3.56
C ILE A 338 -1.30 5.27 -3.20
N TYR A 339 -2.48 5.74 -2.80
CA TYR A 339 -2.78 7.15 -2.57
C TYR A 339 -3.66 7.33 -1.33
N PRO A 340 -3.53 8.45 -0.61
CA PRO A 340 -4.40 8.75 0.51
C PRO A 340 -5.86 8.90 0.05
N PHE A 341 -6.78 8.38 0.86
CA PHE A 341 -8.20 8.31 0.54
C PHE A 341 -8.92 9.67 0.49
N GLU A 342 -8.30 10.71 1.01
CA GLU A 342 -8.69 12.10 0.86
C GLU A 342 -8.69 12.51 -0.62
N LEU A 343 -7.77 11.97 -1.42
CA LEU A 343 -7.62 12.26 -2.85
C LEU A 343 -8.43 11.30 -3.75
N SER A 344 -8.94 10.22 -3.18
CA SER A 344 -9.73 9.21 -3.88
C SER A 344 -11.24 9.54 -3.87
N PRO A 345 -12.01 9.15 -4.89
CA PRO A 345 -13.47 9.24 -4.84
C PRO A 345 -14.04 8.44 -3.66
N GLY A 346 -15.16 8.91 -3.09
CA GLY A 346 -15.74 8.33 -1.86
C GLY A 346 -16.01 6.82 -1.91
N PHE A 347 -16.36 6.28 -3.07
CA PHE A 347 -16.55 4.83 -3.28
C PHE A 347 -15.33 3.99 -2.88
N TYR A 348 -14.12 4.46 -3.19
CA TYR A 348 -12.87 3.73 -2.95
C TYR A 348 -12.43 3.75 -1.48
N ARG A 349 -13.10 4.54 -0.64
CA ARG A 349 -12.87 4.54 0.82
C ARG A 349 -13.32 3.25 1.50
N VAL A 350 -14.01 2.35 0.78
CA VAL A 350 -14.19 0.96 1.22
C VAL A 350 -12.86 0.28 1.57
N GLY A 351 -11.76 0.76 0.98
CA GLY A 351 -10.42 0.27 1.26
C GLY A 351 -9.91 0.49 2.70
N TYR A 352 -10.57 1.33 3.53
CA TYR A 352 -10.30 1.38 4.98
C TYR A 352 -10.53 0.03 5.65
N ALA A 353 -11.43 -0.80 5.11
CA ALA A 353 -11.65 -2.13 5.65
C ALA A 353 -10.58 -3.14 5.22
N LEU A 354 -9.64 -2.80 4.34
CA LEU A 354 -8.68 -3.75 3.77
C LEU A 354 -7.41 -3.85 4.61
N PRO A 355 -6.83 -5.06 4.76
CA PRO A 355 -5.67 -5.26 5.62
C PRO A 355 -4.43 -4.50 5.14
N ALA A 356 -4.25 -4.33 3.82
CA ALA A 356 -3.10 -3.59 3.30
C ALA A 356 -3.08 -2.11 3.72
N HIS A 357 -4.25 -1.44 3.74
CA HIS A 357 -4.33 -0.04 4.15
C HIS A 357 -3.94 0.13 5.62
N GLU A 358 -4.54 -0.68 6.48
CA GLU A 358 -4.33 -0.59 7.93
C GLU A 358 -2.90 -0.99 8.33
N VAL A 359 -2.29 -1.94 7.61
CA VAL A 359 -0.86 -2.26 7.80
C VAL A 359 0.03 -1.13 7.35
N TYR A 360 -0.26 -0.48 6.22
CA TYR A 360 0.53 0.66 5.77
C TYR A 360 0.47 1.82 6.76
N ASP A 361 -0.71 2.12 7.30
CA ASP A 361 -0.88 3.16 8.34
C ASP A 361 -0.09 2.81 9.62
N LEU A 362 -0.09 1.55 10.05
CA LEU A 362 0.74 1.10 11.18
C LEU A 362 2.24 1.21 10.88
N LEU A 363 2.68 0.86 9.67
CA LEU A 363 4.07 0.99 9.25
C LEU A 363 4.51 2.45 9.27
N VAL A 364 3.70 3.36 8.71
CA VAL A 364 3.94 4.80 8.78
C VAL A 364 4.05 5.26 10.23
N GLN A 365 3.16 4.82 11.11
CA GLN A 365 3.20 5.16 12.54
C GLN A 365 4.49 4.68 13.21
N VAL A 366 4.91 3.45 12.95
CA VAL A 366 6.16 2.89 13.47
C VAL A 366 7.36 3.68 12.95
N TRP A 367 7.44 3.88 11.64
CA TRP A 367 8.54 4.58 10.98
C TRP A 367 8.65 6.05 11.37
N SER A 368 7.53 6.68 11.71
CA SER A 368 7.47 8.07 12.14
C SER A 368 7.56 8.27 13.65
N ASN A 369 8.03 7.26 14.38
CA ASN A 369 8.23 7.29 15.83
C ASN A 369 6.96 7.70 16.60
N GLY A 370 5.80 7.24 16.13
CA GLY A 370 4.50 7.46 16.77
C GLY A 370 3.65 8.59 16.18
N CYS A 371 4.13 9.32 15.18
CA CYS A 371 3.26 10.22 14.42
C CYS A 371 2.21 9.42 13.62
N ASN A 372 1.11 10.07 13.22
CA ASN A 372 -0.02 9.47 12.51
C ASN A 372 -0.61 8.27 13.27
N ASN A 373 -0.97 8.48 14.54
CA ASN A 373 -1.44 7.40 15.42
C ASN A 373 -2.81 6.87 14.99
N ASN A 374 -2.80 5.83 14.15
CA ASN A 374 -3.98 5.14 13.64
C ASN A 374 -4.12 3.71 14.16
N ALA A 375 -3.27 3.29 15.10
CA ALA A 375 -3.29 1.95 15.68
C ALA A 375 -4.66 1.58 16.29
N TYR A 376 -5.37 2.56 16.86
CA TYR A 376 -6.71 2.36 17.43
C TYR A 376 -7.75 1.90 16.41
N ARG A 377 -7.58 2.25 15.12
CA ARG A 377 -8.44 1.82 14.01
C ARG A 377 -7.86 0.60 13.31
N ALA A 378 -6.56 0.62 13.04
CA ALA A 378 -5.88 -0.40 12.25
C ALA A 378 -5.86 -1.78 12.90
N LEU A 379 -5.49 -1.85 14.18
CA LEU A 379 -5.35 -3.14 14.87
C LEU A 379 -6.68 -3.89 14.97
N PRO A 380 -7.80 -3.28 15.41
CA PRO A 380 -9.09 -3.98 15.45
C PRO A 380 -9.53 -4.53 14.08
N ILE A 381 -9.30 -3.79 13.00
CA ILE A 381 -9.64 -4.25 11.64
C ILE A 381 -8.78 -5.46 11.24
N LEU A 382 -7.48 -5.41 11.49
CA LEU A 382 -6.57 -6.53 11.21
C LEU A 382 -6.90 -7.77 12.04
N PHE A 383 -7.17 -7.60 13.33
CA PHE A 383 -7.64 -8.70 14.19
C PHE A 383 -9.02 -9.23 13.77
N GLY A 384 -9.89 -8.38 13.22
CA GLY A 384 -11.15 -8.80 12.61
C GLY A 384 -10.91 -9.75 11.44
N TRP A 385 -10.02 -9.38 10.51
CA TRP A 385 -9.62 -10.25 9.40
C TRP A 385 -8.94 -11.54 9.86
N GLU A 386 -8.11 -11.45 10.88
CA GLU A 386 -7.43 -12.59 11.49
C GLU A 386 -8.44 -13.61 12.01
N VAL A 387 -9.42 -13.17 12.81
CA VAL A 387 -10.45 -14.06 13.38
C VAL A 387 -11.34 -14.64 12.29
N ILE A 388 -11.86 -13.80 11.38
CA ILE A 388 -12.71 -14.26 10.27
C ILE A 388 -11.95 -15.23 9.36
N GLY A 389 -10.69 -14.93 9.09
CA GLY A 389 -9.79 -15.75 8.28
C GLY A 389 -9.52 -17.10 8.92
N ILE A 390 -9.17 -17.16 10.21
CA ILE A 390 -8.96 -18.42 10.94
C ILE A 390 -10.23 -19.28 10.93
N VAL A 391 -11.39 -18.68 11.19
CA VAL A 391 -12.68 -19.40 11.15
C VAL A 391 -12.94 -19.93 9.74
N SER A 392 -12.79 -19.10 8.72
CA SER A 392 -13.04 -19.46 7.32
C SER A 392 -12.07 -20.53 6.82
N ALA A 393 -10.79 -20.42 7.15
CA ALA A 393 -9.76 -21.42 6.84
C ALA A 393 -10.05 -22.74 7.56
N THR A 394 -10.45 -22.70 8.83
CA THR A 394 -10.83 -23.89 9.59
C THR A 394 -12.00 -24.61 8.91
N VAL A 395 -13.09 -23.90 8.60
CA VAL A 395 -14.24 -24.45 7.86
C VAL A 395 -13.81 -24.98 6.50
N GLY A 396 -12.95 -24.25 5.78
CA GLY A 396 -12.36 -24.67 4.52
C GLY A 396 -11.57 -25.98 4.62
N MET A 397 -10.87 -26.23 5.73
CA MET A 397 -10.17 -27.50 5.94
C MET A 397 -11.15 -28.65 6.21
N PHE A 398 -12.23 -28.42 6.95
CA PHE A 398 -13.29 -29.42 7.09
C PHE A 398 -13.91 -29.76 5.73
N HIS A 399 -14.15 -28.75 4.90
CA HIS A 399 -14.66 -28.92 3.54
C HIS A 399 -13.71 -29.76 2.67
N ARG A 400 -12.43 -29.38 2.56
CA ARG A 400 -11.39 -30.12 1.82
C ARG A 400 -11.27 -31.57 2.28
N ASN A 401 -11.24 -31.79 3.59
CA ASN A 401 -11.10 -33.14 4.13
C ASN A 401 -12.34 -33.99 3.85
N SER A 402 -13.54 -33.39 3.89
CA SER A 402 -14.78 -34.08 3.54
C SER A 402 -14.84 -34.47 2.06
N GLN A 403 -14.41 -33.58 1.16
CA GLN A 403 -14.34 -33.88 -0.28
C GLN A 403 -13.36 -35.03 -0.55
N ALA A 404 -12.15 -34.97 0.00
CA ALA A 404 -11.16 -36.03 -0.15
C ALA A 404 -11.66 -37.39 0.41
N ARG A 405 -12.43 -37.40 1.51
CA ARG A 405 -13.05 -38.63 2.04
C ARG A 405 -14.07 -39.23 1.08
N LYS A 406 -14.87 -38.40 0.41
CA LYS A 406 -15.86 -38.87 -0.56
C LYS A 406 -15.17 -39.49 -1.77
N GLU A 407 -14.13 -38.84 -2.29
CA GLU A 407 -13.33 -39.33 -3.41
C GLU A 407 -12.68 -40.69 -3.10
N ILE A 408 -12.07 -40.84 -1.92
CA ILE A 408 -11.49 -42.12 -1.49
C ILE A 408 -12.55 -43.21 -1.43
N HIS A 409 -13.72 -42.93 -0.86
CA HIS A 409 -14.80 -43.91 -0.75
C HIS A 409 -15.42 -44.29 -2.12
N GLU A 410 -15.46 -43.36 -3.07
CA GLU A 410 -15.88 -43.65 -4.45
C GLU A 410 -14.88 -44.55 -5.17
N LEU A 411 -13.58 -44.30 -4.99
CA LEU A 411 -12.51 -45.17 -5.51
C LEU A 411 -12.59 -46.58 -4.91
N GLU A 412 -12.81 -46.70 -3.60
CA GLU A 412 -12.99 -47.98 -2.91
C GLU A 412 -14.23 -48.74 -3.42
N LYS A 413 -15.34 -48.05 -3.65
CA LYS A 413 -16.56 -48.64 -4.24
C LYS A 413 -16.33 -49.13 -5.66
N PHE A 414 -15.60 -48.37 -6.48
CA PHE A 414 -15.25 -48.77 -7.84
C PHE A 414 -14.38 -50.03 -7.83
N ASP A 415 -13.35 -50.07 -6.97
CA ASP A 415 -12.49 -51.26 -6.83
C ASP A 415 -13.26 -52.48 -6.33
N THR A 416 -14.17 -52.30 -5.37
CA THR A 416 -15.00 -53.40 -4.84
C THR A 416 -16.03 -53.88 -5.86
N GLY A 417 -16.64 -52.96 -6.62
CA GLY A 417 -17.58 -53.28 -7.71
C GLY A 417 -16.88 -53.98 -8.88
N ALA A 418 -15.67 -53.55 -9.24
CA ALA A 418 -14.83 -54.22 -10.23
C ALA A 418 -14.41 -55.62 -9.76
N SER A 419 -14.03 -55.79 -8.49
CA SER A 419 -13.69 -57.10 -7.91
C SER A 419 -14.89 -58.05 -7.86
N ASN A 420 -16.10 -57.53 -7.58
CA ASN A 420 -17.32 -58.34 -7.59
C ASN A 420 -17.84 -58.65 -9.01
N GLY A 421 -17.47 -57.83 -10.00
CA GLY A 421 -17.68 -58.08 -11.43
C GLY A 421 -16.64 -58.99 -12.07
N LEU A 422 -15.55 -59.32 -11.37
CA LEU A 422 -14.44 -60.13 -11.87
C LEU A 422 -14.71 -61.65 -11.84
N HIS A 423 -15.92 -62.06 -12.24
CA HIS A 423 -16.18 -63.40 -12.77
C HIS A 423 -16.22 -63.43 -14.31
N SER A 424 -15.89 -62.32 -14.98
CA SER A 424 -15.64 -62.28 -16.42
C SER A 424 -14.53 -61.28 -16.75
N SER A 425 -13.38 -61.75 -17.24
CA SER A 425 -12.23 -60.92 -17.69
C SER A 425 -12.48 -60.34 -19.10
N PRO A 426 -11.67 -59.39 -19.65
CA PRO A 426 -10.23 -59.16 -19.40
C PRO A 426 -9.82 -57.79 -18.82
N GLN A 427 -8.66 -57.81 -18.17
CA GLN A 427 -8.03 -56.82 -17.27
C GLN A 427 -7.45 -55.54 -17.93
N GLU A 428 -7.52 -55.33 -19.24
CA GLU A 428 -6.90 -54.15 -19.88
C GLU A 428 -7.67 -52.84 -19.65
N GLY A 429 -9.01 -52.87 -19.67
CA GLY A 429 -9.83 -51.66 -19.50
C GLY A 429 -9.82 -51.08 -18.08
N SER A 430 -9.40 -51.87 -17.08
CA SER A 430 -9.36 -51.42 -15.68
C SER A 430 -8.13 -50.56 -15.37
N GLU A 431 -6.99 -50.78 -16.03
CA GLU A 431 -5.82 -49.91 -15.84
C GLU A 431 -5.98 -48.59 -16.59
N GLU A 432 -6.49 -48.61 -17.83
CA GLU A 432 -6.78 -47.38 -18.57
C GLU A 432 -7.86 -46.53 -17.87
N ALA A 433 -8.90 -47.14 -17.29
CA ALA A 433 -9.91 -46.41 -16.52
C ALA A 433 -9.34 -45.85 -15.22
N LYS A 434 -8.46 -46.59 -14.53
CA LYS A 434 -7.75 -46.10 -13.33
C LYS A 434 -6.78 -44.98 -13.68
N GLU A 435 -6.14 -45.04 -14.85
CA GLU A 435 -5.24 -44.02 -15.35
C GLU A 435 -6.01 -42.78 -15.84
N LEU A 436 -7.16 -42.94 -16.50
CA LEU A 436 -8.07 -41.85 -16.86
C LEU A 436 -8.65 -41.13 -15.64
N ILE A 437 -9.09 -41.87 -14.60
CA ILE A 437 -9.55 -41.29 -13.34
C ILE A 437 -8.37 -40.62 -12.61
N ARG A 438 -7.17 -41.21 -12.64
CA ARG A 438 -5.94 -40.61 -12.08
C ARG A 438 -5.50 -39.36 -12.86
N ILE A 439 -5.76 -39.28 -14.17
CA ILE A 439 -5.53 -38.12 -15.04
C ILE A 439 -6.59 -37.05 -14.80
N GLU A 440 -7.84 -37.43 -14.54
CA GLU A 440 -8.96 -36.54 -14.24
C GLU A 440 -8.85 -35.96 -12.81
N THR A 441 -8.34 -36.74 -11.84
CA THR A 441 -7.90 -36.23 -10.52
C THR A 441 -6.58 -35.46 -10.58
N ARG A 442 -5.70 -35.75 -11.56
CA ARG A 442 -4.58 -34.89 -11.97
C ARG A 442 -5.01 -33.80 -12.96
N GLY A 443 -6.28 -33.40 -13.03
CA GLY A 443 -6.78 -32.33 -13.90
C GLY A 443 -6.17 -30.94 -13.68
N GLY A 444 -5.11 -30.81 -12.87
CA GLY A 444 -4.10 -29.76 -13.06
C GLY A 444 -3.04 -30.28 -14.02
N GLY A 445 -2.95 -29.66 -15.22
CA GLY A 445 -1.84 -29.87 -16.16
C GLY A 445 -0.46 -29.86 -15.47
N PRO A 446 0.60 -30.35 -16.15
CA PRO A 446 1.85 -30.78 -15.52
C PRO A 446 2.22 -29.87 -14.36
N SER A 447 2.22 -30.45 -13.15
CA SER A 447 2.73 -29.81 -11.95
C SER A 447 3.99 -29.03 -12.33
N LEU A 448 3.98 -27.71 -12.11
CA LEU A 448 5.18 -26.89 -12.28
C LEU A 448 6.36 -27.65 -11.67
N PRO A 449 7.49 -27.81 -12.40
CA PRO A 449 8.60 -28.60 -11.92
C PRO A 449 8.99 -28.09 -10.54
N MET A 450 8.95 -28.98 -9.54
CA MET A 450 9.50 -28.64 -8.23
C MET A 450 11.00 -28.38 -8.42
N PRO A 451 11.52 -27.21 -8.03
CA PRO A 451 12.91 -26.85 -8.28
C PRO A 451 13.92 -27.69 -7.49
N PHE A 452 13.46 -28.59 -6.61
CA PHE A 452 14.31 -29.50 -5.87
C PHE A 452 13.60 -30.84 -5.72
N SER A 453 14.00 -31.80 -6.54
CA SER A 453 13.85 -33.23 -6.25
C SER A 453 15.28 -33.81 -6.26
N PRO A 454 15.69 -34.60 -5.24
CA PRO A 454 17.02 -35.22 -5.21
C PRO A 454 17.22 -36.23 -6.34
#